data_AF-A0A1F7TP65-F1
#
_entry.id   AF-A0A1F7TP65-F1
#
_cell.length_a   1.000
_cell.length_b   1.000
_cell.length_c   1.000
_cell.angle_alpha   90.00
_cell.angle_beta   90.00
_cell.angle_gamma   90.00
#
_symmetry.space_group_name_H-M   'P 1'
#
loop_
_entity.id
_entity.type
_entity.pdbx_description
1 polymer ?
#
loop_
_entity_poly.entity_id
_entity_poly.type
_entity_poly.pdbx_seq_one_letter_code
_entity_poly.pdbx_strand_id
1 'polypeptide(L)'
;MRVGRRTSALVAALLIAGTGFAFAAQALDVTISAIVAGDVTGTVQWAMPQGRVGATETNDDTDFYFTIRTSSDLDDVILQTIPASSLLTTDVDGTFATTTNLVVTPGTYDVGFKGSQHLTRVLDDVTLTSGNNVLNFTQTDNSAPKGSQVLLAGDVNGAGTTPATLGDDVVNAVDISTLLAVLDDDDLTGNGLRPNLNQDVVVNSVDLSLMISNLDEEGEN
;
A
#
# COMPACT_ATOMS: atom_id res chain seq x y z
N MET A 1 -35.02 -7.86 -28.56
CA MET A 1 -34.34 -8.74 -27.59
C MET A 1 -33.64 -7.84 -26.58
N ARG A 2 -34.03 -7.97 -25.29
CA ARG A 2 -33.45 -7.40 -24.05
C ARG A 2 -33.39 -5.86 -23.97
N VAL A 3 -34.30 -5.21 -23.21
CA VAL A 3 -34.26 -5.03 -21.73
C VAL A 3 -32.95 -4.32 -21.36
N GLY A 4 -32.90 -3.09 -20.86
CA GLY A 4 -33.85 -2.38 -20.01
C GLY A 4 -33.11 -1.92 -18.75
N ARG A 5 -33.74 -0.96 -18.05
CA ARG A 5 -33.49 -0.52 -16.65
C ARG A 5 -32.35 0.50 -16.46
N ARG A 6 -32.71 1.74 -16.07
CA ARG A 6 -32.88 2.28 -14.69
C ARG A 6 -31.55 2.96 -14.29
N THR A 7 -31.47 4.17 -13.74
CA THR A 7 -32.17 4.87 -12.63
C THR A 7 -31.65 6.32 -12.69
N SER A 8 -32.45 7.39 -12.82
CA SER A 8 -33.20 8.10 -11.77
C SER A 8 -32.39 8.48 -10.52
N ALA A 9 -32.01 9.77 -10.42
CA ALA A 9 -31.92 10.53 -9.18
C ALA A 9 -32.27 12.00 -9.52
N LEU A 10 -33.55 12.33 -9.55
CA LEU A 10 -34.26 13.07 -8.49
C LEU A 10 -33.78 14.53 -8.36
N VAL A 11 -34.20 15.38 -9.30
CA VAL A 11 -34.17 16.83 -9.11
C VAL A 11 -35.47 17.21 -8.40
N ALA A 12 -35.36 17.62 -7.13
CA ALA A 12 -36.49 18.09 -6.35
C ALA A 12 -36.98 19.44 -6.91
N ALA A 13 -38.12 19.43 -7.61
CA ALA A 13 -38.83 20.65 -7.96
C ALA A 13 -39.67 21.11 -6.74
N LEU A 14 -39.23 22.17 -6.08
CA LEU A 14 -39.98 22.83 -5.01
C LEU A 14 -41.11 23.66 -5.64
N LEU A 15 -42.33 23.16 -5.57
CA LEU A 15 -43.54 23.85 -6.02
C LEU A 15 -44.02 24.81 -4.91
N ILE A 16 -43.83 26.12 -5.09
CA ILE A 16 -44.40 27.13 -4.19
C ILE A 16 -45.71 27.65 -4.81
N ALA A 17 -46.83 27.21 -4.22
CA ALA A 17 -48.16 27.73 -4.54
C ALA A 17 -48.31 29.17 -4.04
N GLY A 18 -48.81 30.05 -4.91
CA GLY A 18 -48.89 31.48 -4.66
C GLY A 18 -49.94 31.89 -3.64
N THR A 19 -49.55 32.82 -2.76
CA THR A 19 -50.39 33.91 -2.28
C THR A 19 -49.52 35.17 -2.23
N GLY A 20 -49.99 36.24 -2.86
CA GLY A 20 -49.19 37.40 -3.25
C GLY A 20 -48.48 38.11 -2.11
N PHE A 21 -47.14 38.03 -2.14
CA PHE A 21 -46.24 39.04 -1.61
C PHE A 21 -45.14 39.22 -2.65
N ALA A 22 -45.01 40.44 -3.19
CA ALA A 22 -43.91 40.78 -4.10
C ALA A 22 -42.62 40.91 -3.28
N PHE A 23 -41.99 39.78 -2.98
CA PHE A 23 -40.59 39.79 -2.57
C PHE A 23 -39.77 40.05 -3.84
N ALA A 24 -38.99 41.14 -3.84
CA ALA A 24 -37.94 41.31 -4.83
C ALA A 24 -37.05 40.06 -4.75
N ALA A 25 -37.11 39.22 -5.79
CA ALA A 25 -36.24 38.08 -5.91
C ALA A 25 -34.82 38.62 -6.10
N GLN A 26 -34.10 38.86 -5.01
CA GLN A 26 -32.64 38.87 -5.07
C GLN A 26 -32.27 37.45 -5.50
N ALA A 27 -31.80 37.33 -6.74
CA ALA A 27 -31.09 36.13 -7.16
C ALA A 27 -29.92 35.98 -6.19
N LEU A 28 -30.08 35.05 -5.24
CA LEU A 28 -28.98 34.61 -4.42
C LEU A 28 -28.11 33.81 -5.38
N ASP A 29 -27.05 34.46 -5.89
CA ASP A 29 -25.96 33.75 -6.58
C ASP A 29 -25.28 32.87 -5.54
N VAL A 30 -25.86 31.69 -5.33
CA VAL A 30 -25.20 30.61 -4.60
C VAL A 30 -24.18 30.04 -5.56
N THR A 31 -22.97 30.59 -5.51
CA THR A 31 -21.81 29.93 -6.12
C THR A 31 -21.56 28.65 -5.35
N ILE A 32 -22.08 27.54 -5.86
CA ILE A 32 -21.65 26.20 -5.43
C ILE A 32 -20.24 26.04 -6.00
N SER A 33 -19.24 26.49 -5.24
CA SER A 33 -17.89 26.02 -5.43
C SER A 33 -17.89 24.56 -5.06
N ALA A 34 -18.01 23.68 -6.04
CA ALA A 34 -17.60 22.30 -5.85
C ALA A 34 -16.16 22.36 -5.36
N ILE A 35 -15.93 22.01 -4.10
CA ILE A 35 -14.59 21.73 -3.61
C ILE A 35 -14.18 20.49 -4.40
N VAL A 36 -13.48 20.70 -5.51
CA VAL A 36 -12.70 19.63 -6.11
C VAL A 36 -11.57 19.43 -5.12
N ALA A 37 -11.75 18.50 -4.19
CA ALA A 37 -10.64 18.04 -3.37
C ALA A 37 -9.54 17.66 -4.35
N GLY A 38 -8.40 18.35 -4.29
CA GLY A 38 -7.28 18.03 -5.17
C GLY A 38 -6.88 16.58 -4.96
N ASP A 39 -6.51 15.91 -6.05
CA ASP A 39 -6.11 14.50 -6.00
C ASP A 39 -5.06 14.29 -4.91
N VAL A 40 -5.29 13.31 -4.04
CA VAL A 40 -4.30 12.89 -3.04
C VAL A 40 -3.41 11.88 -3.72
N THR A 41 -2.10 12.11 -3.67
CA THR A 41 -1.13 11.21 -4.28
C THR A 41 -0.01 10.90 -3.28
N GLY A 42 0.66 9.77 -3.47
CA GLY A 42 1.73 9.31 -2.58
C GLY A 42 2.97 8.86 -3.34
N THR A 43 4.14 9.17 -2.79
CA THR A 43 5.45 8.68 -3.24
C THR A 43 6.12 7.99 -2.06
N VAL A 44 6.48 6.70 -2.21
CA VAL A 44 7.24 6.01 -1.16
C VAL A 44 8.69 6.45 -1.28
N GLN A 45 9.21 7.12 -0.26
CA GLN A 45 10.60 7.56 -0.25
C GLN A 45 11.53 6.46 0.24
N TRP A 46 11.13 5.72 1.27
CA TRP A 46 11.94 4.63 1.81
C TRP A 46 11.05 3.50 2.28
N ALA A 47 11.36 2.29 1.82
CA ALA A 47 10.87 1.04 2.37
C ALA A 47 12.02 0.04 2.26
N MET A 48 12.68 -0.25 3.38
CA MET A 48 13.95 -0.97 3.37
C MET A 48 13.76 -2.42 3.83
N PRO A 49 13.97 -3.41 2.96
CA PRO A 49 13.96 -4.82 3.33
C PRO A 49 14.99 -5.19 4.40
N GLN A 50 14.64 -6.14 5.26
CA GLN A 50 15.57 -6.71 6.23
C GLN A 50 16.55 -7.66 5.55
N GLY A 51 17.84 -7.57 5.93
CA GLY A 51 18.79 -8.65 5.71
C GLY A 51 19.32 -8.82 4.28
N ARG A 52 19.17 -7.81 3.41
CA ARG A 52 19.70 -7.83 2.04
C ARG A 52 21.23 -7.95 2.01
N VAL A 53 21.75 -8.71 1.06
CA VAL A 53 23.18 -8.83 0.76
C VAL A 53 23.61 -7.67 -0.14
N GLY A 54 24.62 -6.93 0.30
CA GLY A 54 25.13 -5.76 -0.43
C GLY A 54 25.42 -4.59 0.51
N ALA A 55 25.80 -3.45 -0.05
CA ALA A 55 25.71 -2.21 0.72
C ALA A 55 24.22 -1.84 0.87
N THR A 56 23.87 -1.14 1.95
CA THR A 56 22.54 -0.53 2.06
C THR A 56 22.23 0.29 0.81
N GLU A 57 20.99 0.27 0.31
CA GLU A 57 20.57 0.98 -0.91
C GLU A 57 21.20 0.41 -2.19
N THR A 58 21.50 -0.89 -2.25
CA THR A 58 21.98 -1.52 -3.50
C THR A 58 21.12 -2.67 -4.01
N ASN A 59 20.17 -3.13 -3.19
CA ASN A 59 19.31 -4.27 -3.47
C ASN A 59 18.06 -4.21 -2.57
N ASP A 60 17.52 -3.01 -2.38
CA ASP A 60 16.34 -2.76 -1.56
C ASP A 60 15.05 -2.74 -2.41
N ASP A 61 15.12 -3.18 -3.67
CA ASP A 61 13.95 -3.30 -4.53
C ASP A 61 13.01 -4.42 -4.07
N THR A 62 11.72 -4.11 -4.11
CA THR A 62 10.65 -5.05 -3.80
C THR A 62 9.42 -4.69 -4.60
N ASP A 63 8.75 -5.71 -5.12
CA ASP A 63 7.36 -5.58 -5.54
C ASP A 63 6.48 -5.44 -4.30
N PHE A 64 5.50 -4.56 -4.34
CA PHE A 64 4.65 -4.30 -3.19
C PHE A 64 3.21 -3.97 -3.54
N TYR A 65 2.37 -4.19 -2.54
CA TYR A 65 1.01 -3.72 -2.45
C TYR A 65 0.94 -2.55 -1.50
N PHE A 66 -0.05 -1.71 -1.75
CA PHE A 66 -0.24 -0.48 -1.03
C PHE A 66 -1.69 -0.40 -0.56
N THR A 67 -1.89 -0.14 0.73
CA THR A 67 -3.22 -0.05 1.33
C THR A 67 -3.41 1.26 2.06
N ILE A 68 -4.61 1.83 1.97
CA ILE A 68 -5.04 2.96 2.80
C ILE A 68 -6.15 2.48 3.71
N ARG A 69 -6.04 2.77 5.01
CA ARG A 69 -7.00 2.39 6.04
C ARG A 69 -7.46 3.61 6.83
N THR A 70 -8.58 3.49 7.52
CA THR A 70 -9.01 4.51 8.47
C THR A 70 -8.02 4.62 9.62
N SER A 71 -7.68 5.82 10.07
CA SER A 71 -6.72 6.08 11.18
C SER A 71 -7.19 5.64 12.58
N SER A 72 -8.12 4.69 12.66
CA SER A 72 -8.71 4.27 13.92
C SER A 72 -8.61 2.76 14.02
N ASP A 73 -7.80 2.32 14.98
CA ASP A 73 -7.57 0.92 15.34
C ASP A 73 -8.86 0.18 15.76
N LEU A 74 -9.96 0.92 15.99
CA LEU A 74 -11.25 0.35 16.37
C LEU A 74 -12.07 -0.18 15.18
N ASP A 75 -11.83 0.35 13.98
CA ASP A 75 -12.59 0.00 12.76
C ASP A 75 -11.66 -0.52 11.65
N ASP A 76 -10.37 -0.12 11.62
CA ASP A 76 -9.31 -0.49 10.67
C ASP A 76 -9.82 -0.89 9.26
N VAL A 77 -10.65 -0.02 8.69
CA VAL A 77 -11.33 -0.32 7.44
C VAL A 77 -10.39 -0.01 6.29
N ILE A 78 -10.08 -1.02 5.49
CA ILE A 78 -9.35 -0.85 4.22
C ILE A 78 -10.22 -0.04 3.25
N LEU A 79 -9.80 1.20 2.97
CA LEU A 79 -10.44 2.11 2.02
C LEU A 79 -9.95 1.88 0.59
N GLN A 80 -8.69 1.49 0.45
CA GLN A 80 -8.07 1.21 -0.84
C GLN A 80 -7.01 0.12 -0.70
N THR A 81 -6.95 -0.77 -1.67
CA THR A 81 -5.80 -1.63 -1.94
C THR A 81 -5.44 -1.50 -3.41
N ILE A 82 -4.18 -1.23 -3.73
CA ILE A 82 -3.72 -1.27 -5.12
C ILE A 82 -3.77 -2.72 -5.60
N PRO A 83 -4.47 -3.01 -6.72
CA PRO A 83 -4.66 -4.38 -7.14
C PRO A 83 -3.34 -5.05 -7.57
N ALA A 84 -3.26 -6.37 -7.39
CA ALA A 84 -2.11 -7.20 -7.79
C ALA A 84 -1.72 -7.06 -9.27
N SER A 85 -2.67 -6.69 -10.14
CA SER A 85 -2.41 -6.43 -11.55
C SER A 85 -1.59 -5.16 -11.81
N SER A 86 -1.37 -4.34 -10.78
CA SER A 86 -0.61 -3.10 -10.82
C SER A 86 0.33 -3.03 -9.62
N LEU A 87 1.05 -4.12 -9.36
CA LEU A 87 2.15 -4.11 -8.39
C LEU A 87 3.09 -2.96 -8.71
N LEU A 88 3.52 -2.29 -7.65
CA LEU A 88 4.50 -1.24 -7.70
C LEU A 88 5.84 -1.85 -7.28
N THR A 89 6.95 -1.29 -7.78
CA THR A 89 8.29 -1.84 -7.52
C THR A 89 9.20 -0.72 -7.08
N THR A 90 9.77 -0.80 -5.87
CA THR A 90 10.84 0.12 -5.44
C THR A 90 12.09 -0.07 -6.31
N ASP A 91 12.92 0.95 -6.41
CA ASP A 91 14.25 0.82 -7.00
C ASP A 91 15.24 0.20 -6.01
N VAL A 92 16.48 0.01 -6.48
CA VAL A 92 17.58 -0.61 -5.72
C VAL A 92 17.94 0.14 -4.42
N ASP A 93 17.57 1.42 -4.34
CA ASP A 93 17.78 2.26 -3.16
C ASP A 93 16.62 2.10 -2.13
N GLY A 94 15.62 1.28 -2.44
CA GLY A 94 14.42 1.09 -1.61
C GLY A 94 13.46 2.26 -1.71
N THR A 95 13.58 3.07 -2.76
CA THR A 95 12.72 4.23 -3.01
C THR A 95 11.71 3.90 -4.11
N PHE A 96 10.54 4.51 -4.07
CA PHE A 96 9.58 4.46 -5.16
C PHE A 96 9.31 5.87 -5.66
N ALA A 97 10.14 6.32 -6.60
CA ALA A 97 10.05 7.67 -7.16
C ALA A 97 8.76 7.95 -7.95
N THR A 98 7.94 6.93 -8.26
CA THR A 98 6.70 7.11 -9.03
C THR A 98 5.53 7.46 -8.10
N THR A 99 4.93 8.62 -8.33
CA THR A 99 3.74 9.06 -7.60
C THR A 99 2.52 8.21 -7.95
N THR A 100 1.82 7.71 -6.94
CA THR A 100 0.63 6.89 -7.07
C THR A 100 -0.61 7.66 -6.63
N ASN A 101 -1.72 7.47 -7.34
CA ASN A 101 -2.99 8.09 -6.96
C ASN A 101 -3.64 7.36 -5.78
N LEU A 102 -3.90 8.10 -4.70
CA LEU A 102 -4.58 7.62 -3.51
C LEU A 102 -6.03 8.09 -3.64
N VAL A 103 -6.96 7.14 -3.80
CA VAL A 103 -8.39 7.40 -4.05
C VAL A 103 -9.09 7.73 -2.72
N VAL A 104 -8.58 8.76 -2.04
CA VAL A 104 -9.05 9.26 -0.75
C VAL A 104 -9.07 10.78 -0.75
N THR A 105 -9.90 11.37 0.11
CA THR A 105 -9.86 12.82 0.36
C THR A 105 -8.76 13.16 1.35
N PRO A 106 -8.22 14.40 1.36
CA PRO A 106 -7.28 14.82 2.39
C PRO A 106 -7.81 14.54 3.81
N GLY A 107 -6.96 14.01 4.68
CA GLY A 107 -7.34 13.51 6.00
C GLY A 107 -6.20 12.70 6.65
N THR A 108 -6.46 12.16 7.84
CA THR A 108 -5.53 11.29 8.56
C THR A 108 -5.90 9.84 8.29
N TYR A 109 -4.89 9.03 7.96
CA TYR A 109 -5.06 7.62 7.56
C TYR A 109 -3.86 6.80 7.98
N ASP A 110 -4.10 5.50 8.11
CA ASP A 110 -3.01 4.53 8.22
C ASP A 110 -2.68 4.01 6.82
N VAL A 111 -1.39 3.93 6.54
CA VAL A 111 -0.87 3.61 5.21
C VAL A 111 -0.06 2.33 5.30
N GLY A 112 -0.54 1.26 4.69
CA GLY A 112 0.12 -0.04 4.68
C GLY A 112 0.98 -0.26 3.42
N PHE A 113 2.16 -0.84 3.64
CA PHE A 113 3.08 -1.33 2.64
C PHE A 113 3.29 -2.82 2.85
N LYS A 114 2.97 -3.62 1.84
CA LYS A 114 3.12 -5.08 1.88
C LYS A 114 4.00 -5.53 0.73
N GLY A 115 5.25 -5.85 1.02
CA GLY A 115 6.18 -6.39 0.04
C GLY A 115 5.85 -7.84 -0.33
N SER A 116 6.32 -8.30 -1.49
CA SER A 116 6.07 -9.66 -1.98
C SER A 116 6.74 -10.77 -1.17
N GLN A 117 7.71 -10.43 -0.32
CA GLN A 117 8.46 -11.36 0.54
C GLN A 117 8.44 -10.91 2.02
N HIS A 118 7.62 -9.91 2.35
CA HIS A 118 7.71 -9.16 3.59
C HIS A 118 6.39 -9.16 4.34
N LEU A 119 6.43 -9.02 5.65
CA LEU A 119 5.26 -8.70 6.47
C LEU A 119 4.75 -7.27 6.16
N THR A 120 3.46 -7.03 6.38
CA THR A 120 2.87 -5.70 6.23
C THR A 120 3.50 -4.75 7.23
N ARG A 121 3.76 -3.54 6.77
CA ARG A 121 4.19 -2.42 7.59
C ARG A 121 3.27 -1.25 7.41
N VAL A 122 2.87 -0.62 8.50
CA VAL A 122 1.92 0.48 8.54
C VAL A 122 2.63 1.76 8.98
N LEU A 123 2.24 2.87 8.34
CA LEU A 123 2.49 4.20 8.85
C LEU A 123 1.21 4.70 9.50
N ASP A 124 1.29 4.94 10.79
CA ASP A 124 0.18 5.34 11.63
C ASP A 124 -0.07 6.83 11.52
N ASP A 125 -1.35 7.21 11.54
CA ASP A 125 -1.79 8.60 11.67
C ASP A 125 -1.19 9.57 10.64
N VAL A 126 -0.96 9.10 9.41
CA VAL A 126 -0.38 9.92 8.34
C VAL A 126 -1.40 10.95 7.86
N THR A 127 -1.06 12.23 7.99
CA THR A 127 -1.85 13.32 7.43
C THR A 127 -1.61 13.44 5.92
N LEU A 128 -2.54 12.94 5.12
CA LEU A 128 -2.54 13.07 3.67
C LEU A 128 -3.19 14.40 3.24
N THR A 129 -2.44 15.18 2.48
CA THR A 129 -2.88 16.47 1.91
C THR A 129 -3.13 16.33 0.41
N SER A 130 -3.79 17.32 -0.19
CA SER A 130 -3.93 17.38 -1.66
C SER A 130 -2.55 17.51 -2.32
N GLY A 131 -2.31 16.77 -3.40
CA GLY A 131 -1.01 16.71 -4.06
C GLY A 131 -0.17 15.54 -3.60
N ASN A 132 1.16 15.67 -3.69
CA ASN A 132 2.07 14.57 -3.37
C ASN A 132 2.41 14.51 -1.87
N ASN A 133 2.22 13.34 -1.28
CA ASN A 133 2.60 13.02 0.09
C ASN A 133 3.78 12.06 0.06
N VAL A 134 4.86 12.43 0.73
CA VAL A 134 6.07 11.61 0.80
C VAL A 134 5.91 10.63 1.95
N LEU A 135 6.10 9.34 1.72
CA LEU A 135 5.84 8.29 2.69
C LEU A 135 7.13 7.52 3.00
N ASN A 136 7.46 7.41 4.27
CA ASN A 136 8.70 6.78 4.71
C ASN A 136 8.40 5.67 5.71
N PHE A 137 8.50 4.41 5.26
CA PHE A 137 8.29 3.20 6.05
C PHE A 137 9.49 2.79 6.89
N THR A 138 10.51 3.62 7.04
CA THR A 138 11.63 3.32 7.97
C THR A 138 11.38 3.82 9.40
N GLN A 139 10.14 4.20 9.70
CA GLN A 139 9.63 4.73 10.97
C GLN A 139 8.13 4.41 11.11
N THR A 140 7.47 4.88 12.18
CA THR A 140 6.06 4.60 12.47
C THR A 140 5.08 5.65 11.95
N ASP A 141 5.42 6.94 11.96
CA ASP A 141 4.43 8.03 11.83
C ASP A 141 4.78 9.07 10.74
N ASN A 142 5.70 8.70 9.85
CA ASN A 142 6.19 9.57 8.79
C ASN A 142 6.88 10.89 9.26
N SER A 143 7.34 10.97 10.52
CA SER A 143 7.84 12.21 11.15
C SER A 143 9.26 12.66 10.75
N ALA A 144 10.11 11.78 10.22
CA ALA A 144 11.47 12.11 9.79
C ALA A 144 11.77 11.69 8.33
N PRO A 145 12.84 12.24 7.70
CA PRO A 145 13.19 11.87 6.33
C PRO A 145 13.69 10.43 6.15
N LYS A 146 14.25 9.81 7.21
CA LYS A 146 14.71 8.41 7.25
C LYS A 146 14.83 7.96 8.71
N GLY A 147 14.44 6.73 9.00
CA GLY A 147 14.56 6.09 10.31
C GLY A 147 15.38 4.80 10.23
N SER A 148 15.16 3.90 11.20
CA SER A 148 15.93 2.65 11.35
C SER A 148 15.10 1.38 11.21
N GLN A 149 13.79 1.50 10.96
CA GLN A 149 12.91 0.35 10.83
C GLN A 149 13.03 -0.25 9.43
N VAL A 150 12.77 -1.55 9.33
CA VAL A 150 12.89 -2.34 8.10
C VAL A 150 11.62 -3.14 7.88
N LEU A 151 11.40 -3.57 6.64
CA LEU A 151 10.37 -4.53 6.29
C LEU A 151 10.85 -5.92 6.71
N LEU A 152 10.14 -6.56 7.64
CA LEU A 152 10.49 -7.90 8.08
C LEU A 152 10.24 -8.90 6.94
N ALA A 153 11.25 -9.70 6.61
CA ALA A 153 11.16 -10.69 5.55
C ALA A 153 10.56 -12.02 6.07
N GLY A 154 9.82 -12.74 5.25
CA GLY A 154 9.43 -14.12 5.58
C GLY A 154 8.06 -14.56 5.09
N ASP A 155 7.10 -13.66 4.86
CA ASP A 155 5.81 -14.04 4.26
C ASP A 155 5.99 -14.21 2.75
N VAL A 156 6.05 -15.46 2.30
CA VAL A 156 6.30 -15.84 0.91
C VAL A 156 5.24 -16.82 0.39
N ASN A 157 4.41 -16.33 -0.51
CA ASN A 157 3.30 -17.09 -1.09
C ASN A 157 3.66 -17.78 -2.40
N GLY A 158 4.45 -18.84 -2.32
CA GLY A 158 4.93 -19.56 -3.50
C GLY A 158 6.23 -18.98 -4.07
N ALA A 159 6.95 -19.81 -4.84
CA ALA A 159 8.35 -19.56 -5.19
C ALA A 159 8.59 -18.79 -6.50
N GLY A 160 7.54 -18.44 -7.26
CA GLY A 160 7.67 -17.77 -8.56
C GLY A 160 7.96 -16.26 -8.46
N THR A 161 8.20 -15.62 -9.61
CA THR A 161 8.63 -14.21 -9.75
C THR A 161 7.56 -13.16 -9.46
N THR A 162 6.28 -13.54 -9.39
CA THR A 162 5.18 -12.58 -9.23
C THR A 162 4.25 -13.07 -8.12
N PRO A 163 3.94 -12.24 -7.12
CA PRO A 163 3.03 -12.64 -6.06
C PRO A 163 1.61 -12.82 -6.62
N ALA A 164 1.02 -14.00 -6.38
CA ALA A 164 -0.36 -14.29 -6.77
C ALA A 164 -1.38 -13.69 -5.79
N THR A 165 -0.96 -13.42 -4.56
CA THR A 165 -1.76 -12.91 -3.44
C THR A 165 -0.91 -11.99 -2.56
N LEU A 166 -1.56 -11.25 -1.65
CA LEU A 166 -0.92 -10.43 -0.62
C LEU A 166 -0.16 -11.25 0.43
N GLY A 167 -0.51 -12.51 0.60
CA GLY A 167 -0.11 -13.31 1.75
C GLY A 167 -1.13 -13.41 2.85
N ASP A 168 -0.83 -14.26 3.81
CA ASP A 168 -1.58 -14.39 5.06
C ASP A 168 -1.01 -13.49 6.16
N ASP A 169 0.08 -12.77 5.88
CA ASP A 169 0.72 -11.80 6.75
C ASP A 169 1.27 -12.39 8.06
N VAL A 170 1.65 -13.67 8.02
CA VAL A 170 2.23 -14.39 9.15
C VAL A 170 3.35 -15.28 8.66
N VAL A 171 4.55 -15.16 9.22
CA VAL A 171 5.65 -16.07 8.88
C VAL A 171 5.46 -17.39 9.62
N ASN A 172 5.19 -18.46 8.88
CA ASN A 172 4.90 -19.76 9.47
C ASN A 172 5.53 -20.93 8.68
N ALA A 173 5.15 -22.15 9.04
CA ALA A 173 5.69 -23.35 8.41
C ALA A 173 5.37 -23.48 6.91
N VAL A 174 4.31 -22.82 6.42
CA VAL A 174 3.95 -22.79 5.00
C VAL A 174 5.00 -21.99 4.21
N ASP A 175 5.43 -20.85 4.73
CA ASP A 175 6.51 -20.04 4.14
C ASP A 175 7.82 -20.81 4.09
N ILE A 176 8.18 -21.46 5.20
CA ILE A 176 9.38 -22.31 5.28
C ILE A 176 9.30 -23.43 4.25
N SER A 177 8.13 -24.06 4.09
CA SER A 177 7.97 -25.13 3.09
C SER A 177 8.15 -24.62 1.66
N THR A 178 7.76 -23.37 1.40
CA THR A 178 7.97 -22.72 0.10
C THR A 178 9.45 -22.46 -0.17
N LEU A 179 10.20 -22.00 0.83
CA LEU A 179 11.64 -21.81 0.72
C LEU A 179 12.36 -23.13 0.52
N LEU A 180 12.05 -24.16 1.32
CA LEU A 180 12.67 -25.47 1.21
C LEU A 180 12.44 -26.16 -0.14
N ALA A 181 11.38 -25.78 -0.87
CA ALA A 181 11.11 -26.31 -2.20
C ALA A 181 12.10 -25.83 -3.28
N VAL A 182 12.81 -24.74 -3.03
CA VAL A 182 13.80 -24.12 -3.94
C VAL A 182 15.14 -23.88 -3.24
N LEU A 183 15.40 -24.58 -2.13
CA LEU A 183 16.67 -24.47 -1.43
C LEU A 183 17.81 -24.98 -2.32
N ASP A 184 18.90 -24.23 -2.35
CA ASP A 184 20.07 -24.40 -3.22
C ASP A 184 19.81 -24.12 -4.72
N ASP A 185 18.66 -23.52 -5.08
CA ASP A 185 18.42 -23.05 -6.44
C ASP A 185 19.14 -21.72 -6.72
N ASP A 186 19.73 -21.60 -7.91
CA ASP A 186 20.32 -20.36 -8.39
C ASP A 186 19.23 -19.32 -8.73
N ASP A 187 19.38 -18.11 -8.20
CA ASP A 187 18.63 -16.92 -8.59
C ASP A 187 19.60 -15.84 -9.10
N LEU A 188 20.07 -16.01 -10.33
CA LEU A 188 21.07 -15.12 -10.93
C LEU A 188 20.61 -13.65 -11.05
N THR A 189 19.33 -13.38 -10.82
CA THR A 189 18.76 -12.03 -10.85
C THR A 189 18.68 -11.37 -9.47
N GLY A 190 18.80 -12.15 -8.39
CA GLY A 190 18.57 -11.70 -7.02
C GLY A 190 17.09 -11.53 -6.65
N ASN A 191 16.18 -11.45 -7.61
CA ASN A 191 14.76 -11.17 -7.35
C ASN A 191 13.82 -12.09 -8.16
N GLY A 192 14.34 -13.21 -8.64
CA GLY A 192 13.62 -14.17 -9.46
C GLY A 192 12.87 -15.21 -8.62
N LEU A 193 13.42 -15.57 -7.46
CA LEU A 193 12.83 -16.50 -6.52
C LEU A 193 12.39 -15.76 -5.27
N ARG A 194 11.09 -15.78 -4.97
CA ARG A 194 10.56 -15.11 -3.77
C ARG A 194 11.16 -15.62 -2.45
N PRO A 195 11.60 -16.87 -2.32
CA PRO A 195 12.31 -17.29 -1.10
C PRO A 195 13.75 -16.77 -0.99
N ASN A 196 14.28 -16.08 -2.00
CA ASN A 196 15.55 -15.36 -1.94
C ASN A 196 15.36 -14.05 -1.15
N LEU A 197 15.28 -14.18 0.17
CA LEU A 197 14.98 -13.08 1.08
C LEU A 197 16.12 -12.08 1.17
N ASN A 198 17.37 -12.54 1.02
CA ASN A 198 18.54 -11.68 1.05
C ASN A 198 18.92 -11.09 -0.33
N GLN A 199 18.22 -11.54 -1.38
CA GLN A 199 18.41 -11.19 -2.79
C GLN A 199 19.84 -11.41 -3.33
N ASP A 200 20.53 -12.44 -2.85
CA ASP A 200 21.80 -12.87 -3.43
C ASP A 200 21.59 -13.77 -4.66
N VAL A 201 22.63 -14.46 -5.15
CA VAL A 201 22.52 -15.25 -6.39
C VAL A 201 22.03 -16.69 -6.19
N VAL A 202 21.77 -17.13 -4.95
CA VAL A 202 21.38 -18.51 -4.60
C VAL A 202 20.48 -18.53 -3.35
N VAL A 203 19.30 -19.14 -3.44
CA VAL A 203 18.47 -19.38 -2.25
C VAL A 203 19.15 -20.40 -1.35
N ASN A 204 19.53 -20.02 -0.13
CA ASN A 204 20.33 -20.89 0.72
C ASN A 204 19.99 -20.75 2.22
N SER A 205 20.86 -21.31 3.06
CA SER A 205 20.69 -21.27 4.52
C SER A 205 20.60 -19.87 5.12
N VAL A 206 21.11 -18.83 4.44
CA VAL A 206 21.00 -17.44 4.86
C VAL A 206 19.54 -16.99 4.77
N ASP A 207 18.85 -17.26 3.66
CA ASP A 207 17.43 -16.96 3.52
C ASP A 207 16.59 -17.72 4.55
N LEU A 208 16.89 -19.01 4.74
CA LEU A 208 16.23 -19.81 5.77
C LEU A 208 16.45 -19.21 7.17
N SER A 209 17.64 -18.67 7.46
CA SER A 209 17.91 -18.04 8.74
C SER A 209 17.14 -16.75 8.95
N LEU A 210 16.94 -15.94 7.89
CA LEU A 210 16.09 -14.75 7.93
C LEU A 210 14.63 -15.13 8.21
N MET A 211 14.13 -16.14 7.51
CA MET A 211 12.76 -16.63 7.71
C MET A 211 12.54 -17.18 9.13
N ILE A 212 13.49 -17.99 9.65
CA ILE A 212 13.42 -18.50 11.02
C ILE A 212 13.52 -17.36 12.04
N SER A 213 14.28 -16.30 11.77
CA SER A 213 14.42 -15.18 12.70
C SER A 213 13.13 -14.40 12.92
N ASN A 214 12.21 -14.49 11.96
CA ASN A 214 10.89 -13.86 12.02
C ASN A 214 9.76 -14.90 12.14
N LEU A 215 10.06 -16.16 12.50
CA LEU A 215 9.03 -17.19 12.66
C LEU A 215 8.01 -16.78 13.73
N ASP A 216 6.73 -16.98 13.42
CA ASP A 216 5.57 -16.58 14.23
C ASP A 216 5.39 -15.05 14.37
N GLU A 217 6.13 -14.24 13.61
CA GLU A 217 5.85 -12.80 13.49
C GLU A 217 4.67 -12.55 12.54
N GLU A 218 3.87 -11.54 12.87
CA GLU A 218 2.70 -11.10 12.12
C GLU A 218 2.94 -9.67 11.59
N GLY A 219 2.33 -9.34 10.45
CA GLY A 219 2.36 -7.98 9.92
C GLY A 219 1.61 -6.98 10.80
N GLU A 220 1.98 -5.72 10.63
CA GLU A 220 1.30 -4.61 11.31
C GLU A 220 -0.14 -4.49 10.78
N ASN A 221 -1.10 -4.43 11.73
CA ASN A 221 -2.51 -4.23 11.45
C ASN A 221 -2.91 -2.81 11.84
#